data_AF-A0A851UV15-F1
#
_entry.id   AF-A0A851UV15-F1
#
_cell.length_a   1.000
_cell.length_b   1.000
_cell.length_c   1.000
_cell.angle_alpha   90.00
_cell.angle_beta   90.00
_cell.angle_gamma   90.00
#
_symmetry.space_group_name_H-M   'P 1'
#
loop_
_entity.id
_entity.type
_entity.pdbx_description
1 polymer ?
#
loop_
_entity_poly.entity_id
_entity_poly.type
_entity_poly.pdbx_seq_one_letter_code
_entity_poly.pdbx_strand_id
1 'polypeptide(L)' 'LDDLPKSSFNLEEWKRQYSNLDTRTGAIPWFYEKFDHEGFSIWRVDFKYNEELTQTFMSSNQVGGFFNRLEASRK' A
#
# COMPACT_ATOMS: atom_id res chain seq x y z
N LEU A 1 9.25 14.39 -5.50
CA LEU A 1 9.70 13.00 -5.77
C LEU A 1 10.66 12.97 -6.95
N ASP A 2 10.52 13.91 -7.90
CA ASP A 2 11.32 13.98 -9.14
C ASP A 2 12.83 14.20 -8.93
N ASP A 3 13.25 14.68 -7.76
CA ASP A 3 14.67 14.89 -7.43
C ASP A 3 15.33 13.65 -6.80
N LEU A 4 14.57 12.58 -6.50
CA LEU A 4 15.11 11.35 -5.95
C LEU A 4 15.62 10.43 -7.06
N PRO A 5 16.68 9.64 -6.81
CA PRO A 5 17.11 8.61 -7.74
C PRO A 5 15.96 7.63 -7.99
N LYS A 6 15.79 7.23 -9.26
CA LYS A 6 14.73 6.32 -9.66
C LYS A 6 14.91 4.97 -8.96
N SER A 7 13.94 4.59 -8.14
CA SER A 7 13.91 3.27 -7.52
C SER A 7 13.82 2.16 -8.57
N SER A 8 14.47 1.04 -8.29
CA SER A 8 14.38 -0.18 -9.10
C SER A 8 13.04 -0.91 -8.92
N PHE A 9 12.29 -0.58 -7.87
CA PHE A 9 11.03 -1.23 -7.53
C PHE A 9 9.86 -0.70 -8.37
N ASN A 10 9.24 -1.56 -9.17
CA ASN A 10 8.09 -1.22 -9.99
C ASN A 10 6.76 -1.53 -9.26
N LEU A 11 6.09 -0.47 -8.79
CA LEU A 11 4.81 -0.57 -8.09
C LEU A 11 3.66 -1.13 -8.94
N GLU A 12 3.62 -0.88 -10.25
CA GLU A 12 2.56 -1.40 -11.12
C GLU A 12 2.75 -2.91 -11.35
N GLU A 13 4.00 -3.35 -11.48
CA GLU A 13 4.30 -4.78 -11.53
C GLU A 13 3.95 -5.45 -10.21
N TRP A 14 4.30 -4.84 -9.07
CA TRP A 14 3.91 -5.35 -7.76
C TRP A 14 2.40 -5.58 -7.65
N LYS A 15 1.59 -4.59 -8.01
CA LYS A 15 0.11 -4.71 -7.99
C LYS A 15 -0.36 -5.88 -8.84
N ARG A 16 0.22 -6.07 -10.04
CA ARG A 16 -0.12 -7.19 -10.92
C ARG A 16 0.21 -8.53 -10.27
N GLN A 17 1.39 -8.67 -9.67
CA GLN A 17 1.79 -9.92 -9.02
C GLN A 17 0.95 -10.20 -7.78
N TYR A 18 0.64 -9.18 -6.99
CA TYR A 18 -0.23 -9.31 -5.81
C TYR A 18 -1.65 -9.77 -6.17
N SER A 19 -2.21 -9.31 -7.30
CA SER A 19 -3.54 -9.73 -7.75
C SER A 19 -3.57 -11.10 -8.44
N ASN A 20 -2.47 -11.51 -9.10
CA ASN A 20 -2.47 -12.70 -9.96
C ASN A 20 -1.85 -13.94 -9.32
N LEU A 21 -0.94 -13.78 -8.35
CA LEU A 21 -0.27 -14.89 -7.68
C LEU A 21 -0.92 -15.19 -6.33
N ASP A 22 -0.71 -16.42 -5.83
CA ASP A 22 -1.02 -16.72 -4.45
C ASP A 22 -0.22 -15.78 -3.51
N THR A 23 -0.92 -15.16 -2.56
CA THR A 23 -0.31 -14.11 -1.75
C THR A 23 0.89 -14.63 -0.95
N ARG A 24 0.76 -15.78 -0.30
CA ARG A 24 1.76 -16.26 0.66
C ARG A 24 2.95 -16.94 -0.02
N THR A 25 2.70 -17.67 -1.10
CA THR A 25 3.70 -18.50 -1.79
C THR A 25 4.28 -17.85 -3.04
N GLY A 26 3.61 -16.82 -3.59
CA GLY A 26 4.05 -16.14 -4.81
C GLY A 26 4.29 -14.64 -4.61
N ALA A 27 3.24 -13.89 -4.26
CA ALA A 27 3.32 -12.43 -4.23
C ALA A 27 4.30 -11.93 -3.16
N ILE A 28 4.21 -12.40 -1.93
CA ILE A 28 5.09 -11.96 -0.85
C ILE A 28 6.57 -12.30 -1.12
N PRO A 29 6.93 -13.53 -1.58
CA PRO A 29 8.30 -13.81 -2.03
C PRO A 29 8.77 -12.87 -3.15
N TRP A 30 7.93 -12.62 -4.16
CA TRP A 30 8.24 -11.68 -5.24
C TRP A 30 8.52 -10.26 -4.71
N PHE A 31 7.71 -9.81 -3.76
CA PHE A 31 7.87 -8.51 -3.12
C PHE A 31 9.23 -8.40 -2.45
N TYR A 32 9.59 -9.34 -1.56
CA TYR A 32 10.87 -9.28 -0.86
C TYR A 32 12.09 -9.42 -1.79
N GLU A 33 11.95 -10.09 -2.93
CA GLU A 33 13.03 -10.20 -3.92
C GLU A 33 13.28 -8.87 -4.66
N LYS A 34 12.21 -8.09 -4.92
CA LYS A 34 12.29 -6.87 -5.74
C LYS A 34 12.20 -5.57 -4.95
N PHE A 35 11.83 -5.61 -3.68
CA PHE A 35 11.60 -4.43 -2.87
C PHE A 35 12.89 -3.64 -2.66
N ASP A 36 12.83 -2.35 -3.00
CA ASP A 36 13.93 -1.42 -2.83
C ASP A 36 13.76 -0.67 -1.50
N HIS A 37 14.55 -1.08 -0.50
CA HIS A 37 14.55 -0.49 0.83
C HIS A 37 15.11 0.93 0.90
N GLU A 38 15.88 1.37 -0.11
CA GLU A 38 16.43 2.74 -0.16
C GLU A 38 15.41 3.71 -0.76
N GLY A 39 14.65 3.26 -1.76
CA GLY A 39 13.61 4.05 -2.43
C GLY A 39 12.23 4.01 -1.76
N PHE A 40 11.89 2.94 -1.02
CA PHE A 40 10.57 2.74 -0.44
C PHE A 40 10.60 2.32 1.03
N SER A 41 9.50 2.62 1.74
CA SER A 41 9.27 2.19 3.12
C SER A 41 7.87 1.60 3.26
N ILE A 42 7.72 0.66 4.21
CA ILE A 42 6.46 -0.01 4.50
C ILE A 42 5.91 0.54 5.81
N TRP A 43 4.65 0.97 5.78
CA TRP A 43 3.98 1.54 6.93
C TRP A 43 2.79 0.68 7.32
N ARG A 44 2.81 0.19 8.56
CA ARG A 44 1.63 -0.37 9.21
C ARG A 44 0.97 0.76 9.99
N VAL A 45 -0.33 0.96 9.76
CA VAL A 45 -1.12 1.99 10.43
C VAL A 45 -2.28 1.32 11.15
N ASP A 46 -2.39 1.56 12.45
CA ASP A 46 -3.56 1.21 13.23
C ASP A 46 -4.41 2.48 13.42
N PHE A 47 -5.71 2.40 13.16
CA PHE A 47 -6.59 3.56 13.30
C PHE A 47 -6.67 3.99 14.78
N LYS A 48 -6.40 5.27 15.07
CA LYS A 48 -6.24 5.76 16.44
C LYS A 48 -7.53 5.68 17.29
N TYR A 49 -8.70 5.84 16.67
CA TYR A 49 -9.98 5.93 17.36
C TYR A 49 -10.90 4.76 17.00
N ASN A 50 -10.37 3.53 17.10
CA ASN A 50 -11.13 2.32 16.77
C ASN A 50 -12.42 2.18 17.60
N GLU A 51 -12.44 2.68 18.83
CA GLU A 51 -13.61 2.62 19.72
C GLU A 51 -14.81 3.42 19.18
N GLU A 52 -14.57 4.41 18.31
CA GLU A 52 -15.64 5.19 17.66
C GLU A 52 -16.27 4.44 16.47
N LEU A 53 -15.62 3.39 15.95
CA LEU A 53 -16.05 2.61 14.80
C LEU A 53 -16.99 1.47 15.20
N THR A 54 -18.20 1.84 15.63
CA THR A 54 -19.21 0.88 16.13
C THR A 54 -19.84 0.02 15.03
N GLN A 55 -19.78 0.45 13.76
CA GLN A 55 -20.39 -0.23 12.63
C GLN A 55 -19.40 -0.34 11.46
N THR A 56 -19.44 -1.46 10.73
CA THR A 56 -18.49 -1.77 9.65
C THR A 56 -18.46 -0.71 8.54
N PHE A 57 -19.60 -0.11 8.19
CA PHE A 57 -19.66 0.92 7.16
C PHE A 57 -18.95 2.22 7.57
N MET A 58 -18.85 2.54 8.87
CA MET A 58 -18.12 3.73 9.34
C MET A 58 -16.63 3.59 9.03
N SER A 59 -16.08 2.39 9.27
CA SER A 59 -14.70 2.05 8.91
C SER A 59 -14.48 2.16 7.39
N SER A 60 -15.38 1.59 6.58
CA SER A 60 -15.31 1.67 5.12
C SER A 60 -15.36 3.12 4.60
N ASN A 61 -16.19 3.97 5.20
CA ASN A 61 -16.30 5.39 4.83
C ASN A 61 -15.01 6.17 5.12
N GLN A 62 -14.38 5.91 6.28
CA GLN A 62 -13.13 6.57 6.63
C GLN A 62 -11.97 6.14 5.73
N VAL A 63 -11.88 4.84 5.41
CA VAL A 63 -10.89 4.31 4.46
C VAL A 63 -11.07 4.94 3.07
N GLY A 64 -12.31 5.01 2.57
CA GLY A 64 -12.61 5.66 1.28
C GLY A 64 -12.23 7.14 1.27
N GLY A 65 -12.60 7.90 2.31
CA GLY A 65 -12.23 9.30 2.45
C GLY A 65 -10.71 9.51 2.54
N PHE A 66 -9.99 8.60 3.19
CA PHE A 66 -8.53 8.61 3.25
C PHE A 66 -7.90 8.41 1.86
N PHE A 67 -8.38 7.44 1.08
CA PHE A 67 -7.90 7.21 -0.28
C PHE A 67 -8.17 8.38 -1.22
N ASN A 68 -9.34 9.02 -1.12
CA ASN A 68 -9.65 10.21 -1.93
C ASN A 68 -8.67 11.36 -1.67
N ARG A 69 -8.27 11.56 -0.41
CA ARG A 69 -7.27 12.61 -0.06
C ARG A 69 -5.85 12.24 -0.50
N LEU A 70 -5.53 10.95 -0.54
CA LEU A 70 -4.24 10.45 -1.02
C LEU A 70 -4.16 10.30 -2.54
N GLU A 71 -5.23 10.60 -3.29
CA GLU A 71 -5.21 10.45 -4.75
C GLU A 71 -4.09 11.26 -5.39
N ALA A 72 -3.85 12.48 -4.90
CA ALA A 72 -2.75 13.34 -5.36
C ALA A 72 -1.35 12.77 -5.05
N SER A 73 -1.25 11.89 -4.04
CA SER A 73 -0.01 11.20 -3.64
C SER A 73 0.17 9.84 -4.32
N ARG A 74 -0.78 9.40 -5.15
CA ARG A 74 -0.71 8.14 -5.90
C ARG A 74 0.11 8.26 -7.19
N LYS A 75 0.37 9.49 -7.66
CA LYS A 75 1.12 9.80 -8.89
C LYS A 75 2.58 10.06 -8.60
#